data_AF-A0A2T5HLP6-F1
#
_entry.id   AF-A0A2T5HLP6-F1
#
_cell.length_a   1.000
_cell.length_b   1.000
_cell.length_c   1.000
_cell.angle_alpha   90.00
_cell.angle_beta   90.00
_cell.angle_gamma   90.00
#
_symmetry.space_group_name_H-M   'P 1'
#
loop_
_entity.id
_entity.type
_entity.pdbx_description
1 polymer ?
#
loop_
_entity_poly.entity_id
_entity_poly.type
_entity_poly.pdbx_seq_one_letter_code
_entity_poly.pdbx_strand_id
1 'polypeptide(L)'
;MIRFVLIPLAFVAAPALAQEAEIDCANAMTQTEINICAGRDYKAADEDLNLVYQSAMAVAKEWDLGLSEDLCCASEALREAQRAWIPYRDKVCEATGFLVRGGSMEPMIVARCLENITRRRIEDIRAVYELN
;
A
#
# COMPACT_ATOMS: atom_id res chain seq x y z
N MET A 1 -25.63 -9.03 -62.77
CA MET A 1 -25.61 -8.32 -61.47
C MET A 1 -24.94 -9.24 -60.45
N ILE A 2 -23.62 -9.10 -60.25
CA ILE A 2 -22.85 -9.92 -59.30
C ILE A 2 -22.77 -9.14 -57.99
N ARG A 3 -23.30 -9.70 -56.91
CA ARG A 3 -23.41 -9.05 -55.60
C ARG A 3 -22.25 -9.57 -54.73
N PHE A 4 -21.17 -8.80 -54.65
CA PHE A 4 -20.08 -9.08 -53.71
C PHE A 4 -20.55 -8.80 -52.28
N VAL A 5 -20.62 -9.84 -51.45
CA VAL A 5 -20.89 -9.71 -50.01
C VAL A 5 -19.53 -9.62 -49.31
N LEU A 6 -19.19 -8.43 -48.82
CA LEU A 6 -18.05 -8.18 -47.96
C LEU A 6 -18.40 -8.62 -46.53
N ILE A 7 -17.77 -9.69 -46.03
CA ILE A 7 -17.84 -10.10 -44.63
C ILE A 7 -16.69 -9.41 -43.88
N PRO A 8 -16.95 -8.57 -42.86
CA PRO A 8 -15.89 -7.97 -42.07
C PRO A 8 -15.31 -9.01 -41.11
N LEU A 9 -14.01 -9.26 -41.20
CA LEU A 9 -13.26 -10.10 -40.27
C LEU A 9 -13.03 -9.30 -38.98
N ALA A 10 -13.89 -9.50 -37.97
CA ALA A 10 -13.70 -8.91 -36.65
C ALA A 10 -12.58 -9.67 -35.91
N PHE A 11 -11.40 -9.05 -35.80
CA PHE A 11 -10.33 -9.51 -34.92
C PHE A 11 -10.73 -9.25 -33.46
N VAL A 12 -11.11 -10.30 -32.74
CA VAL A 12 -11.30 -10.26 -31.28
C VAL A 12 -9.92 -10.38 -30.64
N ALA A 13 -9.35 -9.26 -30.21
CA ALA A 13 -8.16 -9.26 -29.38
C ALA A 13 -8.54 -9.78 -27.97
N ALA A 14 -8.25 -11.05 -27.69
CA ALA A 14 -8.35 -11.57 -26.33
C ALA A 14 -7.27 -10.90 -25.46
N PRO A 15 -7.59 -10.42 -24.24
CA PRO A 15 -6.57 -9.91 -23.34
C PRO A 15 -5.66 -11.07 -22.95
N ALA A 16 -4.38 -10.97 -23.29
CA ALA A 16 -3.36 -11.85 -22.75
C ALA A 16 -3.25 -11.54 -21.25
N LEU A 17 -3.82 -12.40 -20.41
CA LEU A 17 -3.48 -12.41 -18.99
C LEU A 17 -2.01 -12.85 -18.91
N ALA A 18 -1.12 -11.90 -18.65
CA ALA A 18 0.25 -12.21 -18.32
C ALA A 18 0.22 -13.08 -17.06
N GLN A 19 0.53 -14.36 -17.23
CA GLN A 19 0.79 -15.27 -16.12
C GLN A 19 2.07 -14.77 -15.46
N GLU A 20 1.94 -14.02 -14.37
CA GLU A 20 3.09 -13.73 -13.52
C GLU A 20 3.65 -15.08 -13.07
N ALA A 21 4.88 -15.40 -13.50
CA ALA A 21 5.59 -16.54 -12.96
C ALA A 21 5.63 -16.41 -11.43
N GLU A 22 5.34 -17.50 -10.73
CA GLU A 22 5.36 -17.52 -9.27
C GLU A 22 6.80 -17.29 -8.79
N ILE A 23 7.10 -16.06 -8.36
CA ILE A 23 8.41 -15.69 -7.82
C ILE A 23 8.53 -16.23 -6.39
N ASP A 24 9.51 -17.11 -6.19
CA ASP A 24 9.93 -17.59 -4.88
C ASP A 24 10.81 -16.52 -4.19
N CYS A 25 10.21 -15.76 -3.29
CA CYS A 25 10.90 -14.69 -2.58
C CYS A 25 11.94 -15.20 -1.56
N ALA A 26 11.89 -16.47 -1.17
CA ALA A 26 12.93 -17.05 -0.31
C ALA A 26 14.25 -17.29 -1.08
N ASN A 27 14.18 -17.45 -2.40
CA ASN A 27 15.31 -17.76 -3.27
C ASN A 27 15.46 -16.77 -4.44
N ALA A 28 14.95 -15.55 -4.31
CA ALA A 28 15.08 -14.51 -5.34
C ALA A 28 16.56 -14.15 -5.59
N MET A 29 17.01 -14.25 -6.84
CA MET A 29 18.42 -14.06 -7.21
C MET A 29 18.64 -12.84 -8.10
N THR A 30 17.67 -12.53 -8.96
CA THR A 30 17.75 -11.36 -9.83
C THR A 30 17.24 -10.11 -9.12
N GLN A 31 17.79 -8.95 -9.47
CA GLN A 31 17.31 -7.69 -8.88
C GLN A 31 15.82 -7.44 -9.18
N THR A 32 15.31 -7.92 -10.32
CA THR A 32 13.88 -7.85 -10.65
C THR A 32 13.03 -8.65 -9.68
N GLU A 33 13.38 -9.91 -9.41
CA GLU A 33 12.68 -10.75 -8.41
C GLU A 33 12.74 -10.10 -7.02
N ILE A 34 13.92 -9.61 -6.62
CA ILE A 34 14.12 -8.95 -5.33
C ILE A 34 13.25 -7.69 -5.21
N ASN A 35 13.16 -6.86 -6.27
CA ASN A 35 12.30 -5.68 -6.31
C ASN A 35 10.82 -6.07 -6.15
N ILE A 36 10.39 -7.14 -6.83
CA ILE A 36 9.00 -7.62 -6.74
C ILE A 36 8.69 -8.12 -5.33
N CYS A 37 9.60 -8.89 -4.73
CA CYS A 37 9.43 -9.39 -3.37
C CYS A 37 9.35 -8.25 -2.34
N ALA A 38 10.24 -7.26 -2.42
CA ALA A 38 10.15 -6.08 -1.55
C ALA A 38 8.82 -5.32 -1.72
N GLY A 39 8.29 -5.26 -2.95
CA GLY A 39 6.97 -4.68 -3.21
C GLY A 39 5.82 -5.49 -2.59
N ARG A 40 5.91 -6.83 -2.59
CA ARG A 40 4.95 -7.71 -1.92
C ARG A 40 4.98 -7.55 -0.40
N ASP A 41 6.18 -7.47 0.18
CA ASP A 41 6.36 -7.26 1.62
C ASP A 41 5.76 -5.93 2.08
N TYR A 42 6.00 -4.85 1.32
CA TYR A 42 5.35 -3.57 1.57
C TYR A 42 3.82 -3.67 1.46
N LYS A 43 3.30 -4.32 0.42
CA LYS A 43 1.84 -4.49 0.25
C LYS A 43 1.22 -5.22 1.44
N ALA A 44 1.86 -6.29 1.92
CA ALA A 44 1.39 -7.01 3.10
C ALA A 44 1.37 -6.11 4.35
N ALA A 45 2.41 -5.30 4.56
CA ALA A 45 2.43 -4.34 5.65
C ALA A 45 1.33 -3.26 5.52
N ASP A 46 1.02 -2.80 4.30
CA ASP A 46 -0.05 -1.82 4.06
C ASP A 46 -1.44 -2.43 4.32
N GLU A 47 -1.66 -3.69 3.93
CA GLU A 47 -2.87 -4.44 4.27
C GLU A 47 -3.03 -4.58 5.80
N ASP A 48 -1.97 -4.95 6.51
CA ASP A 48 -1.94 -5.02 7.97
C ASP A 48 -2.27 -3.65 8.61
N LEU A 49 -1.69 -2.56 8.09
CA LEU A 49 -1.97 -1.21 8.57
C LEU A 49 -3.44 -0.82 8.40
N ASN A 50 -4.05 -1.17 7.27
CA ASN A 50 -5.46 -0.87 7.03
C ASN A 50 -6.37 -1.61 8.02
N LEU A 51 -6.06 -2.86 8.35
CA LEU A 51 -6.81 -3.63 9.36
C LEU A 51 -6.70 -2.98 10.75
N VAL A 52 -5.48 -2.65 11.18
CA VAL A 52 -5.23 -2.02 12.49
C VAL A 52 -5.87 -0.63 12.57
N TYR A 53 -5.78 0.16 11.50
CA TYR A 53 -6.43 1.47 11.43
C TYR A 53 -7.96 1.37 11.52
N GLN A 54 -8.59 0.37 10.89
CA GLN A 54 -10.03 0.15 11.00
C GLN A 54 -10.46 -0.17 12.44
N SER A 55 -9.73 -1.04 13.14
CA SER A 55 -9.95 -1.34 14.55
C SER A 55 -9.79 -0.09 15.42
N ALA A 56 -8.70 0.66 15.24
CA ALA A 56 -8.46 1.90 15.97
C ALA A 56 -9.54 2.96 15.73
N MET A 57 -10.04 3.06 14.49
CA MET A 57 -11.13 3.97 14.15
C MET A 57 -12.45 3.58 14.85
N ALA A 58 -12.70 2.29 15.08
CA ALA A 58 -13.86 1.85 15.84
C ALA A 58 -13.76 2.28 17.32
N VAL A 59 -12.59 2.08 17.94
CA VAL A 59 -12.30 2.51 19.31
C VAL A 59 -12.40 4.03 19.44
N ALA A 60 -11.80 4.79 18.53
CA ALA A 60 -11.86 6.25 18.54
C ALA A 60 -13.30 6.78 18.43
N LYS A 61 -14.16 6.12 17.64
CA LYS A 61 -15.58 6.46 17.55
C LYS A 61 -16.36 6.12 18.82
N GLU A 62 -15.97 5.08 19.54
CA GLU A 62 -16.56 4.74 20.83
C GLU A 62 -16.25 5.82 21.87
N TRP A 63 -15.02 6.33 21.89
CA TRP A 63 -14.63 7.46 22.75
C TRP A 63 -15.41 8.74 22.45
N ASP A 64 -15.83 8.94 21.21
CA ASP A 64 -16.62 10.11 20.81
C ASP A 64 -18.08 10.06 21.29
N LEU A 65 -18.59 8.89 21.73
CA LEU A 65 -20.00 8.72 22.09
C LEU A 65 -20.37 9.51 23.36
N GLY A 66 -21.40 10.35 23.24
CA GLY A 66 -21.98 11.08 24.37
C GLY A 66 -21.13 12.27 24.85
N LEU A 67 -20.04 12.59 24.17
CA LEU A 67 -19.24 13.79 24.42
C LEU A 67 -19.85 15.01 23.73
N SER A 68 -19.67 16.18 24.34
CA SER A 68 -19.94 17.48 23.72
C SER A 68 -18.86 17.82 22.70
N GLU A 69 -19.17 18.78 21.81
CA GLU A 69 -18.28 19.19 20.70
C GLU A 69 -16.90 19.68 21.16
N ASP A 70 -16.80 20.23 22.36
CA ASP A 70 -15.55 20.72 22.97
C ASP A 70 -14.67 19.61 23.58
N LEU A 71 -15.24 18.42 23.80
CA LEU A 71 -14.55 17.27 24.39
C LEU A 71 -14.32 16.12 23.38
N CYS A 72 -15.05 16.11 22.26
CA CYS A 72 -14.75 15.28 21.09
C CYS A 72 -13.58 15.89 20.26
N CYS A 73 -13.09 15.35 19.15
CA CYS A 73 -13.51 14.18 18.36
C CYS A 73 -12.27 13.34 17.99
N ALA A 74 -12.01 12.30 18.77
CA ALA A 74 -10.86 11.41 18.63
C ALA A 74 -10.80 10.72 17.25
N SER A 75 -11.96 10.33 16.70
CA SER A 75 -12.01 9.70 15.37
C SER A 75 -11.61 10.64 14.23
N GLU A 76 -11.91 11.95 14.35
CA GLU A 76 -11.45 12.96 13.39
C GLU A 76 -9.94 13.19 13.54
N ALA A 77 -9.46 13.36 14.77
CA ALA A 77 -8.04 13.56 15.06
C ALA A 77 -7.19 12.38 14.55
N LEU A 78 -7.63 11.14 14.74
CA LEU A 78 -6.96 9.95 14.20
C LEU A 78 -6.91 9.96 12.67
N ARG A 79 -8.02 10.35 12.01
CA ARG A 79 -8.10 10.43 10.55
C ARG A 79 -7.14 11.48 10.00
N GLU A 80 -7.12 12.67 10.60
CA GLU A 80 -6.21 13.75 10.20
C GLU A 80 -4.75 13.35 10.39
N ALA A 81 -4.42 12.73 11.53
CA ALA A 81 -3.09 12.20 11.78
C ALA A 81 -2.67 11.17 10.72
N GLN A 82 -3.56 10.24 10.36
CA GLN A 82 -3.28 9.25 9.31
C GLN A 82 -3.08 9.90 7.94
N ARG A 83 -3.90 10.89 7.58
CA ARG A 83 -3.78 11.65 6.33
C ARG A 83 -2.48 12.46 6.26
N ALA A 84 -2.02 13.02 7.38
CA ALA A 84 -0.76 13.73 7.46
C ALA A 84 0.45 12.78 7.44
N TRP A 85 0.30 11.56 7.96
CA TRP A 85 1.35 10.54 7.96
C TRP A 85 1.69 10.03 6.54
N ILE A 86 0.70 9.88 5.66
CA ILE A 86 0.92 9.40 4.28
C ILE A 86 1.96 10.23 3.51
N PRO A 87 1.83 11.58 3.38
CA PRO A 87 2.83 12.37 2.67
C PRO A 87 4.19 12.39 3.38
N TYR A 88 4.23 12.27 4.72
CA TYR A 88 5.48 12.09 5.45
C TYR A 88 6.18 10.78 5.02
N ARG A 89 5.46 9.64 5.06
CA ARG A 89 5.98 8.34 4.64
C ARG A 89 6.54 8.42 3.21
N ASP A 90 5.73 8.93 2.29
CA ASP A 90 6.07 8.98 0.88
C ASP A 90 7.32 9.84 0.64
N LYS A 91 7.43 11.00 1.33
CA LYS A 91 8.60 11.88 1.18
C LYS A 91 9.86 11.34 1.82
N VAL A 92 9.75 10.67 2.97
CA VAL A 92 10.91 10.00 3.58
C VAL A 92 11.42 8.87 2.69
N CYS A 93 10.53 8.09 2.07
CA CYS A 93 10.94 6.99 1.21
C CYS A 93 11.43 7.45 -0.17
N GLU A 94 10.88 8.54 -0.71
CA GLU A 94 11.47 9.23 -1.87
C GLU A 94 12.91 9.68 -1.55
N ALA A 95 13.12 10.34 -0.42
CA ALA A 95 14.44 10.78 0.05
C ALA A 95 15.41 9.60 0.22
N THR A 96 14.93 8.48 0.77
CA THR A 96 15.72 7.25 0.95
C THR A 96 16.16 6.66 -0.40
N GLY A 97 15.31 6.72 -1.41
CA GLY A 97 15.65 6.25 -2.77
C GLY A 97 16.83 6.99 -3.41
N PHE A 98 17.08 8.26 -3.02
CA PHE A 98 18.22 9.04 -3.52
C PHE A 98 19.59 8.42 -3.20
N LEU A 99 19.68 7.52 -2.21
CA LEU A 99 20.91 6.79 -1.92
C LEU A 99 21.40 5.93 -3.09
N VAL A 100 20.48 5.48 -3.95
CA VAL A 100 20.76 4.55 -5.06
C VAL A 100 20.03 4.97 -6.35
N ARG A 101 19.73 6.26 -6.49
CA ARG A 101 18.84 6.77 -7.56
C ARG A 101 19.32 6.43 -8.95
N GLY A 102 18.39 5.96 -9.78
CA GLY A 102 18.63 5.49 -11.15
C GLY A 102 19.26 4.09 -11.22
N GLY A 103 19.62 3.50 -10.08
CA GLY A 103 20.12 2.14 -9.99
C GLY A 103 18.99 1.12 -9.93
N SER A 104 19.29 -0.12 -10.33
CA SER A 104 18.33 -1.24 -10.29
C SER A 104 17.84 -1.59 -8.88
N MET A 105 18.57 -1.16 -7.84
CA MET A 105 18.21 -1.34 -6.43
C MET A 105 17.23 -0.29 -5.88
N GLU A 106 17.03 0.85 -6.55
CA GLU A 106 16.16 1.93 -6.05
C GLU A 106 14.75 1.44 -5.70
N PRO A 107 14.05 0.65 -6.54
CA PRO A 107 12.70 0.17 -6.21
C PRO A 107 12.66 -0.67 -4.94
N MET A 108 13.60 -1.61 -4.75
CA MET A 108 13.71 -2.40 -3.52
C MET A 108 13.96 -1.52 -2.30
N ILE A 109 14.86 -0.55 -2.39
CA ILE A 109 15.19 0.33 -1.25
C ILE A 109 13.99 1.19 -0.85
N VAL A 110 13.28 1.75 -1.83
CA VAL A 110 12.04 2.51 -1.59
C VAL A 110 10.96 1.61 -0.98
N ALA A 111 10.73 0.42 -1.53
CA ALA A 111 9.73 -0.51 -1.02
C ALA A 111 10.02 -0.94 0.43
N ARG A 112 11.28 -1.25 0.76
CA ARG A 112 11.70 -1.58 2.14
C ARG A 112 11.54 -0.40 3.10
N CYS A 113 11.77 0.83 2.64
CA CYS A 113 11.47 2.01 3.45
C CYS A 113 9.98 2.10 3.76
N LEU A 114 9.13 1.94 2.73
CA LEU A 114 7.68 2.01 2.85
C LEU A 114 7.19 0.95 3.84
N GLU A 115 7.65 -0.30 3.71
CA GLU A 115 7.35 -1.37 4.65
C GLU A 115 7.72 -1.00 6.09
N ASN A 116 8.97 -0.59 6.33
CA ASN A 116 9.47 -0.29 7.68
C ASN A 116 8.68 0.85 8.36
N ILE A 117 8.39 1.93 7.63
CA ILE A 117 7.62 3.05 8.17
C ILE A 117 6.17 2.65 8.42
N THR A 118 5.58 1.84 7.53
CA THR A 118 4.23 1.29 7.72
C THR A 118 4.15 0.39 8.96
N ARG A 119 5.14 -0.49 9.19
CA ARG A 119 5.19 -1.34 10.40
C ARG A 119 5.30 -0.52 11.69
N ARG A 120 6.11 0.54 11.70
CA ARG A 120 6.17 1.47 12.85
C ARG A 120 4.84 2.16 13.08
N ARG A 121 4.13 2.56 12.02
CA ARG A 121 2.81 3.17 12.15
C ARG A 121 1.78 2.21 12.74
N ILE A 122 1.86 0.93 12.40
CA ILE A 122 1.05 -0.10 13.05
C ILE A 122 1.32 -0.09 14.56
N GLU A 123 2.59 -0.15 14.98
CA GLU A 123 2.97 -0.10 16.40
C GLU A 123 2.45 1.16 17.10
N ASP A 124 2.61 2.35 16.49
CA ASP A 124 2.09 3.62 17.02
C ASP A 124 0.58 3.58 17.27
N ILE A 125 -0.18 2.99 16.33
CA ILE A 125 -1.64 2.86 16.47
C ILE A 125 -1.97 1.85 17.56
N ARG A 126 -1.34 0.68 17.57
CA ARG A 126 -1.60 -0.36 18.58
C ARG A 126 -1.33 0.12 20.00
N ALA A 127 -0.25 0.87 20.19
CA ALA A 127 0.13 1.41 21.49
C ALA A 127 -0.94 2.35 22.10
N VAL A 128 -1.81 2.94 21.29
CA VAL A 128 -2.87 3.85 21.75
C VAL A 128 -4.23 3.16 21.81
N TYR A 129 -4.56 2.32 20.82
CA TYR A 129 -5.93 1.84 20.60
C TYR A 129 -6.14 0.35 20.91
N GLU A 130 -5.08 -0.45 21.10
CA GLU A 130 -5.18 -1.87 21.46
C GLU A 130 -4.80 -2.17 22.92
N LEU A 131 -4.28 -1.19 23.68
CA LEU A 131 -4.02 -1.34 25.11
C LEU A 131 -5.31 -1.12 25.94
N ASN A 132 -6.26 -2.04 25.82
CA ASN A 132 -7.42 -2.15 26.73
C ASN A 132 -7.41 -3.50 27.46
#